data_AF-A0A937H7N3-F1
#
_entry.id   AF-A0A937H7N3-F1
#
_cell.length_a   1.000
_cell.length_b   1.000
_cell.length_c   1.000
_cell.angle_alpha   90.00
_cell.angle_beta   90.00
_cell.angle_gamma   90.00
#
_symmetry.space_group_name_H-M   'P 1'
#
loop_
_entity.id
_entity.type
_entity.pdbx_description
1 polymer ?
#
loop_
_entity_poly.entity_id
_entity_poly.type
_entity_poly.pdbx_seq_one_letter_code
_entity_poly.pdbx_strand_id
1 'polypeptide(L)'
;LALGDKQYLEIIAPDPDQELKGTLGEALIRQDRPGVRAWAVATNALTEVAGIANRFGFDSRGITEMSRTQGDGQALHWQLGFLRHRLLPFFIDWLEAPHPCETATKGCKLTHLEISVDHADAYANFLAALGLAPTLIGVHSGSPGGVEGFSATLQTPKGQVVLPNWWG
;
A
#
# COMPACT_ATOMS: atom_id res chain seq x y z
N LEU A 1 5.02 -11.91 -3.56
CA LEU A 1 4.36 -12.49 -4.75
C LEU A 1 4.30 -11.43 -5.85
N ALA A 2 4.88 -11.66 -7.03
CA ALA A 2 4.83 -10.70 -8.13
C ALA A 2 3.46 -10.69 -8.81
N LEU A 3 2.96 -9.49 -9.13
CA LEU A 3 1.65 -9.22 -9.71
C LEU A 3 1.72 -8.66 -11.15
N GLY A 4 2.90 -8.75 -11.78
CA GLY A 4 3.17 -8.11 -13.09
C GLY A 4 3.61 -6.65 -12.94
N ASP A 5 4.22 -6.09 -13.98
CA ASP A 5 4.52 -4.65 -14.12
C ASP A 5 5.16 -3.98 -12.88
N LYS A 6 6.15 -4.66 -12.27
CA LYS A 6 6.82 -4.23 -11.03
C LYS A 6 5.87 -3.99 -9.84
N GLN A 7 4.78 -4.75 -9.77
CA GLN A 7 3.85 -4.77 -8.64
C GLN A 7 4.00 -6.08 -7.86
N TYR A 8 3.79 -6.04 -6.55
CA TYR A 8 3.82 -7.23 -5.71
C TYR A 8 2.78 -7.14 -4.59
N LEU A 9 2.38 -8.32 -4.10
CA LEU A 9 1.68 -8.45 -2.84
C LEU A 9 2.69 -8.67 -1.73
N GLU A 10 2.69 -7.76 -0.75
CA GLU A 10 3.35 -7.92 0.54
C GLU A 10 2.38 -8.57 1.52
N ILE A 11 2.84 -9.63 2.20
CA ILE A 11 2.08 -10.28 3.27
C ILE A 11 2.80 -9.97 4.57
N ILE A 12 2.10 -9.33 5.51
CA ILE A 12 2.64 -8.91 6.80
C ILE A 12 1.83 -9.60 7.90
N ALA A 13 2.53 -10.17 8.86
CA ALA A 13 1.98 -10.76 10.07
C ALA A 13 2.89 -10.39 11.25
N PRO A 14 2.35 -10.30 12.49
CA PRO A 14 3.19 -10.11 13.67
C PRO A 14 4.13 -11.30 13.85
N ASP A 15 5.38 -11.02 14.21
CA ASP A 15 6.32 -12.02 14.67
C ASP A 15 5.94 -12.39 16.12
N PRO A 16 5.59 -13.67 16.41
CA PRO A 16 5.17 -14.08 17.75
C PRO A 16 6.25 -13.91 18.82
N ASP A 17 7.51 -13.82 18.42
CA ASP A 17 8.64 -13.67 19.35
C ASP A 17 9.00 -12.19 19.63
N GLN A 18 8.35 -11.24 18.96
CA GLN A 18 8.58 -9.81 19.16
C GLN A 18 7.64 -9.19 20.20
N GLU A 19 8.13 -8.21 20.96
CA GLU A 19 7.28 -7.36 21.80
C GLU A 19 6.38 -6.50 20.90
N LEU A 20 5.08 -6.77 20.95
CA LEU A 20 4.13 -6.16 20.02
C LEU A 20 3.68 -4.76 20.46
N LYS A 21 3.75 -4.44 21.76
CA LYS A 21 3.14 -3.22 22.31
C LYS A 21 3.65 -1.94 21.61
N GLY A 22 2.72 -1.14 21.10
CA GLY A 22 3.00 0.11 20.39
C GLY A 22 3.54 -0.06 18.96
N THR A 23 3.60 -1.29 18.45
CA THR A 23 4.06 -1.60 17.09
C THR A 23 2.88 -1.83 16.13
N LEU A 24 3.18 -1.93 14.83
CA LEU A 24 2.20 -2.43 13.86
C LEU A 24 1.71 -3.84 14.20
N GLY A 25 2.57 -4.69 14.79
CA GLY A 25 2.22 -6.06 15.16
C GLY A 25 1.06 -6.14 16.16
N GLU A 26 0.98 -5.20 17.11
CA GLU A 26 -0.16 -5.12 18.03
C GLU A 26 -1.48 -4.82 17.30
N ALA A 27 -1.46 -3.96 16.28
CA ALA A 27 -2.66 -3.70 15.49
C ALA A 27 -3.05 -4.90 14.61
N LEU A 28 -2.07 -5.62 14.08
CA LEU A 28 -2.31 -6.80 13.24
C LEU A 28 -2.91 -7.95 14.03
N ILE A 29 -2.43 -8.23 15.25
CA ILE A 29 -2.93 -9.35 16.05
C ILE A 29 -4.33 -9.12 16.63
N ARG A 30 -4.78 -7.86 16.70
CA ARG A 30 -6.14 -7.52 17.14
C ARG A 30 -7.21 -7.78 16.08
N GLN A 31 -6.80 -8.03 14.83
CA GLN A 31 -7.73 -8.34 13.75
C GLN A 31 -8.02 -9.84 13.69
N ASP A 32 -9.30 -10.17 13.59
CA ASP A 32 -9.78 -11.55 13.51
C ASP A 32 -9.78 -12.11 12.08
N ARG A 33 -9.49 -11.26 11.08
CA ARG A 33 -9.56 -11.57 9.66
C ARG A 33 -8.40 -10.96 8.86
N PRO A 34 -7.95 -11.62 7.78
CA PRO A 34 -7.01 -11.02 6.86
C PRO A 34 -7.69 -9.95 6.00
N GLY A 35 -6.92 -9.01 5.47
CA GLY A 35 -7.43 -8.02 4.52
C GLY A 35 -6.35 -7.08 4.00
N VAL A 36 -6.72 -6.29 2.99
CA VAL A 36 -5.88 -5.22 2.43
C VAL A 36 -5.90 -4.04 3.39
N ARG A 37 -4.78 -3.83 4.09
CA ARG A 37 -4.63 -2.75 5.08
C ARG A 37 -4.20 -1.43 4.44
N ALA A 38 -3.33 -1.51 3.45
CA ALA A 38 -2.71 -0.35 2.80
C ALA A 38 -2.25 -0.74 1.40
N TRP A 39 -1.93 0.26 0.60
CA TRP A 39 -1.28 0.11 -0.70
C TRP A 39 -0.20 1.17 -0.86
N ALA A 40 0.76 0.89 -1.74
CA ALA A 40 1.95 1.70 -1.92
C ALA A 40 2.16 2.10 -3.38
N VAL A 41 2.77 3.25 -3.59
CA VAL A 41 3.17 3.75 -4.91
C VAL A 41 4.67 3.96 -4.92
N ALA A 42 5.36 3.31 -5.86
CA ALA A 42 6.80 3.52 -6.06
C ALA A 42 7.05 4.88 -6.73
N THR A 43 8.03 5.63 -6.23
CA THR A 43 8.43 6.94 -6.77
C THR A 43 9.87 7.26 -6.33
N ASN A 44 10.58 8.05 -7.12
CA ASN A 44 11.87 8.66 -6.74
C ASN A 44 11.72 10.16 -6.38
N ALA A 45 10.48 10.62 -6.21
CA ALA A 45 10.12 12.03 -6.05
C ALA A 45 9.24 12.26 -4.81
N LEU A 46 9.65 11.72 -3.66
CA LEU A 46 8.86 11.80 -2.41
C LEU A 46 8.50 13.24 -1.99
N THR A 47 9.42 14.18 -2.19
CA THR A 47 9.17 15.61 -1.90
C THR A 47 8.12 16.22 -2.82
N GLU A 48 8.13 15.86 -4.11
CA GLU A 48 7.13 16.35 -5.07
C GLU A 48 5.75 15.80 -4.75
N VAL A 49 5.67 14.51 -4.41
CA VAL A 49 4.43 13.87 -3.95
C VAL A 49 3.86 14.57 -2.72
N ALA A 50 4.70 14.89 -1.72
CA ALA A 50 4.26 15.65 -0.56
C ALA A 50 3.72 17.05 -0.94
N GLY A 51 4.36 17.70 -1.91
CA GLY A 51 3.88 18.97 -2.48
C GLY A 51 2.56 18.84 -3.22
N ILE A 52 2.32 17.74 -3.94
CA ILE A 52 1.03 17.42 -4.58
C ILE A 52 -0.02 17.21 -3.50
N ALA A 53 0.24 16.33 -2.53
CA ALA A 53 -0.68 16.02 -1.44
C ALA A 53 -1.15 17.28 -0.69
N ASN A 54 -0.23 18.20 -0.38
CA ASN A 54 -0.56 19.46 0.29
C ASN A 54 -1.55 20.33 -0.51
N ARG A 55 -1.47 20.37 -1.86
CA ARG A 55 -2.43 21.12 -2.69
C ARG A 55 -3.85 20.55 -2.64
N PHE A 56 -3.98 19.28 -2.27
CA PHE A 56 -5.26 18.60 -2.06
C PHE A 56 -5.70 18.60 -0.59
N GLY A 57 -4.97 19.28 0.30
CA GLY A 57 -5.26 19.32 1.74
C GLY A 57 -4.86 18.05 2.49
N PHE A 58 -4.00 17.20 1.90
CA PHE A 58 -3.48 16.00 2.54
C PHE A 58 -2.10 16.26 3.14
N ASP A 59 -2.04 16.26 4.46
CA ASP A 59 -0.79 16.44 5.20
C ASP A 59 0.16 15.26 5.05
N SER A 60 1.44 15.55 4.85
CA SER A 60 2.53 14.58 4.94
C SER A 60 2.98 14.37 6.40
N ARG A 61 3.45 13.16 6.71
CA ARG A 61 4.14 12.83 7.97
C ARG A 61 5.66 12.96 7.85
N GLY A 62 6.15 13.40 6.69
CA GLY A 62 7.59 13.45 6.38
C GLY A 62 8.10 12.16 5.74
N ILE A 63 9.40 12.16 5.42
CA ILE A 63 10.11 11.03 4.85
C ILE A 63 10.75 10.23 6.00
N THR A 64 10.56 8.91 5.98
CA THR A 64 11.16 7.97 6.92
C THR A 64 12.18 7.12 6.18
N GLU A 65 13.42 7.14 6.65
CA GLU A 65 14.47 6.26 6.15
C GLU A 65 14.32 4.86 6.73
N MET A 66 14.47 3.86 5.88
CA MET A 66 14.29 2.46 6.26
C MET A 66 15.48 1.64 5.77
N SER A 67 15.77 0.56 6.49
CA SER A 67 16.79 -0.38 6.07
C SER A 67 16.48 -1.80 6.54
N ARG A 68 17.09 -2.78 5.88
CA ARG A 68 17.08 -4.18 6.30
C ARG A 68 18.41 -4.84 5.96
N THR A 69 19.02 -5.47 6.95
CA THR A 69 20.18 -6.34 6.74
C THR A 69 19.74 -7.71 6.28
N GLN A 70 20.30 -8.16 5.17
CA GLN A 70 20.10 -9.48 4.60
C GLN A 70 20.94 -10.53 5.34
N GLY A 71 20.64 -11.81 5.14
CA GLY A 71 21.36 -12.91 5.80
C GLY A 71 22.84 -13.02 5.41
N ASP A 72 23.25 -12.40 4.31
CA ASP A 72 24.63 -12.27 3.86
C ASP A 72 25.34 -11.02 4.41
N GLY A 73 24.67 -10.24 5.26
CA GLY A 73 25.18 -9.02 5.87
C GLY A 73 25.03 -7.74 5.03
N GLN A 74 24.53 -7.83 3.78
CA GLN A 74 24.29 -6.64 2.96
C GLN A 74 23.08 -5.86 3.47
N ALA A 75 23.16 -4.53 3.47
CA ALA A 75 22.08 -3.65 3.88
C ALA A 75 21.32 -3.13 2.66
N LEU A 76 20.00 -3.31 2.66
CA LEU A 76 19.09 -2.64 1.74
C LEU A 76 18.61 -1.35 2.39
N HIS A 77 18.47 -0.29 1.59
CA HIS A 77 18.01 1.02 2.03
C HIS A 77 16.88 1.50 1.14
N TRP A 78 15.86 2.09 1.73
CA TRP A 78 14.75 2.71 1.01
C TRP A 78 14.17 3.85 1.85
N GLN A 79 13.31 4.66 1.25
CA GLN A 79 12.62 5.74 1.93
C GLN A 79 11.10 5.57 1.79
N LEU A 80 10.37 5.98 2.82
CA LEU A 80 8.91 5.98 2.85
C LEU A 80 8.36 7.39 3.03
N GLY A 81 7.40 7.78 2.22
CA GLY A 81 6.60 8.99 2.39
C GLY A 81 5.18 8.62 2.83
N PHE A 82 4.78 9.03 4.04
CA PHE A 82 3.43 8.76 4.55
C PHE A 82 2.57 10.01 4.54
N LEU A 83 1.28 9.86 4.22
CA LEU A 83 0.27 10.89 4.44
C LEU A 83 -0.49 10.64 5.74
N ARG A 84 -1.13 11.66 6.30
CA ARG A 84 -1.83 11.55 7.60
C ARG A 84 -3.04 10.62 7.54
N HIS A 85 -3.83 10.68 6.47
CA HIS A 85 -5.01 9.83 6.35
C HIS A 85 -4.64 8.37 6.08
N ARG A 86 -5.19 7.43 6.86
CA ARG A 86 -4.86 6.00 6.83
C ARG A 86 -5.19 5.29 5.51
N LEU A 87 -6.13 5.85 4.76
CA LEU A 87 -6.60 5.28 3.49
C LEU A 87 -5.92 5.89 2.25
N LEU A 88 -5.03 6.87 2.42
CA LEU A 88 -4.20 7.32 1.31
C LEU A 88 -3.06 6.31 1.06
N PRO A 89 -2.52 6.21 -0.18
CA PRO A 89 -1.31 5.45 -0.39
C PRO A 89 -0.18 6.04 0.45
N PHE A 90 0.75 5.17 0.84
CA PHE A 90 2.09 5.62 1.16
C PHE A 90 2.99 5.46 -0.06
N PHE A 91 4.11 6.16 -0.06
CA PHE A 91 5.02 6.22 -1.18
C PHE A 91 6.34 5.61 -0.79
N ILE A 92 6.97 4.91 -1.73
CA ILE A 92 8.24 4.22 -1.49
C ILE A 92 9.24 4.59 -2.56
N ASP A 93 10.41 5.05 -2.12
CA ASP A 93 11.59 5.18 -2.97
C ASP A 93 12.55 4.06 -2.63
N TRP A 94 12.77 3.16 -3.59
CA TRP A 94 13.67 2.03 -3.43
C TRP A 94 15.15 2.43 -3.43
N LEU A 95 15.48 3.67 -3.81
CA LEU A 95 16.86 4.10 -4.03
C LEU A 95 17.56 3.09 -4.96
N GLU A 96 18.67 2.51 -4.48
CA GLU A 96 19.44 1.48 -5.20
C GLU A 96 19.03 0.04 -4.82
N ALA A 97 18.05 -0.15 -3.91
CA ALA A 97 17.62 -1.47 -3.51
C ALA A 97 16.91 -2.20 -4.68
N PRO A 98 17.22 -3.48 -4.93
CA PRO A 98 16.56 -4.25 -5.97
C PRO A 98 15.07 -4.38 -5.67
N HIS A 99 14.26 -4.32 -6.72
CA HIS A 99 12.81 -4.35 -6.55
C HIS A 99 12.37 -5.76 -6.10
N PRO A 100 11.44 -5.91 -5.14
CA PRO A 100 10.99 -7.22 -4.65
C PRO A 100 10.49 -8.18 -5.75
N CYS A 101 10.00 -7.63 -6.86
CA CYS A 101 9.54 -8.43 -8.00
C CYS A 101 10.65 -9.19 -8.75
N GLU A 102 11.91 -8.83 -8.57
CA GLU A 102 13.02 -9.50 -9.25
C GLU A 102 13.15 -10.96 -8.83
N THR A 103 12.88 -11.25 -7.55
CA THR A 103 13.00 -12.60 -6.97
C THR A 103 11.67 -13.20 -6.56
N ALA A 104 10.59 -12.42 -6.50
CA ALA A 104 9.28 -12.92 -6.09
C ALA A 104 8.68 -13.94 -7.08
N THR A 105 7.97 -14.94 -6.54
CA THR A 105 7.18 -15.90 -7.31
C THR A 105 6.21 -15.20 -8.25
N LYS A 106 6.18 -15.62 -9.52
CA LYS A 106 5.35 -15.05 -10.59
C LYS A 106 4.09 -15.89 -10.81
N GLY A 107 3.14 -15.36 -11.59
CA GLY A 107 1.95 -16.09 -12.05
C GLY A 107 0.63 -15.47 -11.60
N CYS A 108 0.66 -14.46 -10.74
CA CYS A 108 -0.52 -13.68 -10.39
C CYS A 108 -0.49 -12.30 -11.06
N LYS A 109 -1.66 -11.68 -11.19
CA LYS A 109 -1.82 -10.31 -11.65
C LYS A 109 -2.78 -9.53 -10.77
N LEU A 110 -2.48 -8.28 -10.47
CA LEU A 110 -3.48 -7.35 -9.94
C LEU A 110 -4.42 -6.96 -11.08
N THR A 111 -5.71 -7.10 -10.86
CA THR A 111 -6.73 -6.69 -11.86
C THR A 111 -7.49 -5.46 -11.42
N HIS A 112 -7.81 -5.36 -10.14
CA HIS A 112 -8.48 -4.19 -9.55
C HIS A 112 -7.97 -3.96 -8.13
N LEU A 113 -7.82 -2.70 -7.77
CA LEU A 113 -7.73 -2.18 -6.41
C LEU A 113 -8.91 -1.23 -6.22
N GLU A 114 -9.82 -1.59 -5.33
CA GLU A 114 -11.00 -0.79 -5.00
C GLU A 114 -10.76 -0.03 -3.70
N ILE A 115 -11.10 1.25 -3.71
CA ILE A 115 -10.94 2.18 -2.60
C ILE A 115 -12.31 2.75 -2.26
N SER A 116 -12.84 2.36 -1.10
CA SER A 116 -14.08 2.91 -0.56
C SER A 116 -13.74 3.98 0.46
N VAL A 117 -14.04 5.24 0.18
CA VAL A 117 -13.72 6.38 1.06
C VAL A 117 -14.83 7.42 1.04
N ASP A 118 -14.92 8.21 2.09
CA ASP A 118 -15.65 9.46 2.03
C ASP A 118 -14.94 10.44 1.07
N HIS A 119 -15.71 11.33 0.46
CA HIS A 119 -15.18 12.32 -0.50
C HIS A 119 -14.38 11.70 -1.67
N ALA A 120 -14.88 10.60 -2.25
CA ALA A 120 -14.27 9.87 -3.37
C ALA A 120 -13.74 10.76 -4.51
N ASP A 121 -14.45 11.83 -4.87
CA ASP A 121 -14.00 12.76 -5.92
C ASP A 121 -12.67 13.45 -5.58
N ALA A 122 -12.50 13.89 -4.33
CA ALA A 122 -11.25 14.52 -3.89
C ALA A 122 -10.09 13.52 -3.93
N TYR A 123 -10.35 12.28 -3.52
CA TYR A 123 -9.38 11.19 -3.59
C TYR A 123 -9.00 10.86 -5.04
N ALA A 124 -9.99 10.73 -5.93
CA ALA A 124 -9.77 10.44 -7.35
C ALA A 124 -8.99 11.56 -8.05
N ASN A 125 -9.30 12.82 -7.75
CA ASN A 125 -8.56 13.97 -8.29
C ASN A 125 -7.11 14.00 -7.80
N PHE A 126 -6.87 13.62 -6.54
CA PHE A 126 -5.52 13.46 -6.02
C PHE A 126 -4.73 12.35 -6.74
N LEU A 127 -5.34 11.17 -6.96
CA LEU A 127 -4.70 10.11 -7.74
C LEU A 127 -4.39 10.55 -9.18
N ALA A 128 -5.31 11.27 -9.83
CA ALA A 128 -5.10 11.81 -11.16
C ALA A 128 -3.92 12.80 -11.19
N ALA A 129 -3.78 13.66 -10.18
CA ALA A 129 -2.65 14.59 -10.04
C ALA A 129 -1.31 13.89 -9.81
N LEU A 130 -1.32 12.66 -9.29
CA LEU A 130 -0.14 11.80 -9.18
C LEU A 130 0.16 11.01 -10.47
N GLY A 131 -0.65 11.17 -11.52
CA GLY A 131 -0.52 10.39 -12.76
C GLY A 131 -0.97 8.94 -12.63
N LEU A 132 -1.70 8.58 -11.57
CA LEU A 132 -2.19 7.23 -11.29
C LEU A 132 -3.56 6.97 -11.94
N ALA A 133 -3.78 7.52 -13.13
CA ALA A 133 -5.07 7.49 -13.81
C ALA A 133 -5.58 6.05 -14.06
N PRO A 134 -6.91 5.82 -13.99
CA PRO A 134 -7.48 4.59 -13.45
C PRO A 134 -7.85 3.61 -14.56
N THR A 135 -7.03 2.59 -14.77
CA THR A 135 -7.54 1.33 -15.35
C THR A 135 -7.63 0.23 -14.29
N LEU A 136 -6.79 0.29 -13.26
CA LEU A 136 -6.72 -0.73 -12.20
C LEU A 136 -7.23 -0.23 -10.84
N ILE A 137 -7.37 1.08 -10.62
CA ILE A 137 -7.76 1.64 -9.31
C ILE A 137 -9.16 2.25 -9.40
N GLY A 138 -10.12 1.62 -8.75
CA GLY A 138 -11.47 2.13 -8.55
C GLY A 138 -11.55 2.93 -7.25
N VAL A 139 -12.18 4.10 -7.30
CA VAL A 139 -12.43 4.94 -6.12
C VAL A 139 -13.92 5.24 -6.07
N HIS A 140 -14.56 4.86 -4.99
CA HIS A 140 -16.01 4.96 -4.84
C HIS A 140 -16.37 5.49 -3.44
N SER A 141 -17.50 6.19 -3.36
CA SER A 141 -18.05 6.59 -2.08
C SER A 141 -18.47 5.35 -1.29
N GLY A 142 -18.17 5.35 0.01
CA GLY A 142 -18.72 4.35 0.92
C GLY A 142 -20.25 4.36 0.90
N SER A 143 -20.87 3.20 1.10
CA SER A 143 -22.31 3.16 1.38
C SER A 143 -22.59 3.84 2.73
N PRO A 144 -23.75 4.49 2.94
CA PRO A 144 -24.11 5.02 4.25
C PRO A 144 -24.02 3.93 5.33
N GLY A 145 -23.19 4.15 6.35
CA GLY A 145 -22.91 3.15 7.41
C GLY A 145 -21.99 2.00 6.98
N GLY A 146 -21.45 2.03 5.76
CA GLY A 146 -20.44 1.11 5.26
C GLY A 146 -19.05 1.46 5.78
N VAL A 147 -18.16 0.46 5.76
CA VAL A 147 -16.79 0.63 6.24
C VAL A 147 -15.88 1.07 5.10
N GLU A 148 -15.23 2.22 5.26
CA GLU A 148 -14.18 2.66 4.35
C GLU A 148 -12.99 1.69 4.34
N GLY A 149 -12.27 1.60 3.22
CA GLY A 149 -11.05 0.82 3.13
C GLY A 149 -10.74 0.35 1.73
N PHE A 150 -10.12 -0.83 1.64
CA PHE A 150 -9.53 -1.33 0.40
C PHE A 150 -10.01 -2.73 0.08
N SER A 151 -10.13 -3.08 -1.19
CA SER A 151 -10.15 -4.49 -1.59
C SER A 151 -9.36 -4.66 -2.87
N ALA A 152 -8.80 -5.85 -3.10
CA ALA A 152 -8.00 -6.10 -4.29
C ALA A 152 -8.43 -7.41 -4.95
N THR A 153 -8.53 -7.40 -6.27
CA THR A 153 -8.84 -8.58 -7.07
C THR A 153 -7.59 -9.05 -7.80
N LEU A 154 -7.18 -10.27 -7.51
CA LEU A 154 -6.04 -10.92 -8.14
C LEU A 154 -6.51 -12.00 -9.13
N GLN A 155 -5.96 -12.00 -10.32
CA GLN A 155 -5.98 -13.17 -11.19
C GLN A 155 -4.84 -14.10 -10.79
N THR A 156 -5.15 -15.36 -10.48
CA THR A 156 -4.15 -16.38 -10.15
C THR A 156 -4.24 -17.56 -11.13
N PRO A 157 -3.27 -18.49 -11.14
CA PRO A 157 -3.36 -19.72 -11.94
C PRO A 157 -4.53 -20.62 -11.55
N LYS A 158 -5.09 -20.45 -10.34
CA LYS A 158 -6.22 -21.23 -9.83
C LYS A 158 -7.57 -20.51 -9.95
N GLY A 159 -7.60 -19.36 -10.64
CA GLY A 159 -8.78 -18.51 -10.76
C GLY A 159 -8.64 -17.19 -10.01
N GLN A 160 -9.73 -16.45 -9.96
CA GLN A 160 -9.79 -15.14 -9.32
C GLN A 160 -9.84 -15.26 -7.79
N VAL A 161 -9.10 -14.40 -7.11
CA VAL A 161 -9.10 -14.27 -5.65
C VAL A 161 -9.38 -12.81 -5.29
N VAL A 162 -10.30 -12.59 -4.34
CA VAL A 162 -10.58 -11.26 -3.78
C VAL A 162 -9.95 -11.18 -2.40
N LEU A 163 -9.08 -10.19 -2.21
CA LEU A 163 -8.53 -9.81 -0.92
C LEU A 163 -9.47 -8.77 -0.29
N PRO A 164 -10.09 -9.05 0.86
CA PRO A 164 -11.13 -8.21 1.44
C PRO A 164 -10.55 -6.98 2.14
N ASN A 165 -11.42 -6.07 2.58
CA ASN A 165 -11.04 -4.93 3.41
C ASN A 165 -10.50 -5.35 4.76
N TRP A 166 -9.39 -4.76 5.20
CA TRP A 166 -8.87 -4.93 6.56
C TRP A 166 -9.58 -4.04 7.57
N TRP A 167 -10.06 -2.88 7.14
CA TRP A 167 -10.74 -1.93 8.00
C TRP A 167 -12.16 -2.42 8.31
N GLY A 168 -12.61 -2.24 9.56
CA GLY A 168 -13.93 -2.68 10.05
C GLY A 168 -13.83 -3.57 11.26
#